data_AF-A0A7S2IXS6-F1
#
_entry.id   AF-A0A7S2IXS6-F1
#
_cell.length_a   1.000
_cell.length_b   1.000
_cell.length_c   1.000
_cell.angle_alpha   90.00
_cell.angle_beta   90.00
_cell.angle_gamma   90.00
#
_symmetry.space_group_name_H-M   'P 1'
#
loop_
_entity.id
_entity.type
_entity.pdbx_description
1 polymer ?
#
loop_
_entity_poly.entity_id
_entity_poly.type
_entity_poly.pdbx_seq_one_letter_code
_entity_poly.pdbx_strand_id
1 'polypeptide(L)'
;ILQVRGKAAKALEVPEATLQIGLLQTGAKLGSGFQKLPAEALLNGRRELFVNSQEGVIFFRLSEAVQMQIDLITCYSDAAFQKKLDILLEEYPFPQSLGNLHFREAFAAAVKEAQAETLAKWGFEGEYGSHYMMNAFKKVGPHEEIYRYSQDIDKLLRITKNGMIMGVPRASREKQAQQKAQQETKRQQHDGGRDEPSPEQTPPPRPPAPDVNVTVAHAVVEDDEPPPPTLKITIPGDATILQLREAIARRLGLERLSAIKLVRKRGKNVGVTFTAFKDNEGLGNRRQFLILGVDLRLAPAMAP
;
A
#
# COMPACT_ATOMS: atom_id res chain seq x y z
N ILE A 1 -19.12 20.16 -0.82
CA ILE A 1 -17.92 20.98 -0.56
C ILE A 1 -18.24 22.13 0.39
N LEU A 2 -19.40 22.79 0.27
CA LEU A 2 -19.86 23.84 1.17
C LEU A 2 -19.73 23.49 2.67
N GLN A 3 -20.29 22.35 3.10
CA GLN A 3 -20.17 21.91 4.50
C GLN A 3 -18.72 21.69 4.95
N VAL A 4 -17.85 21.19 4.06
CA VAL A 4 -16.42 21.00 4.34
C VAL A 4 -15.73 22.35 4.48
N ARG A 5 -16.09 23.34 3.65
CA ARG A 5 -15.56 24.69 3.70
C ARG A 5 -15.89 25.38 5.03
N GLY A 6 -17.15 25.34 5.46
CA GLY A 6 -17.55 25.89 6.76
C GLY A 6 -16.87 25.20 7.95
N LYS A 7 -16.75 23.86 7.93
CA LYS A 7 -16.02 23.11 8.97
C LYS A 7 -14.53 23.44 8.99
N ALA A 8 -13.88 23.50 7.82
CA ALA A 8 -12.46 23.84 7.69
C ALA A 8 -12.19 25.28 8.13
N ALA A 9 -13.07 26.22 7.77
CA ALA A 9 -13.01 27.63 8.18
C ALA A 9 -13.00 27.76 9.70
N LYS A 10 -13.96 27.10 10.34
CA LYS A 10 -14.07 27.08 11.79
C LYS A 10 -12.85 26.43 12.47
N ALA A 11 -12.36 25.32 11.93
CA ALA A 11 -11.22 24.59 12.50
C ALA A 11 -9.89 25.35 12.36
N LEU A 12 -9.74 26.14 11.29
CA LEU A 12 -8.54 26.93 11.00
C LEU A 12 -8.63 28.37 11.51
N GLU A 13 -9.75 28.77 12.11
CA GLU A 13 -10.03 30.14 12.56
C GLU A 13 -9.86 31.20 11.45
N VAL A 14 -10.26 30.85 10.22
CA VAL A 14 -10.20 31.75 9.05
C VAL A 14 -11.60 31.99 8.46
N PRO A 15 -11.84 33.13 7.79
CA PRO A 15 -13.11 33.36 7.11
C PRO A 15 -13.40 32.32 6.02
N GLU A 16 -14.64 31.88 5.89
CA GLU A 16 -15.01 30.86 4.89
C GLU A 16 -14.69 31.30 3.45
N ALA A 17 -14.84 32.60 3.17
CA ALA A 17 -14.55 33.20 1.87
C ALA A 17 -13.07 33.10 1.46
N THR A 18 -12.14 33.00 2.42
CA THR A 18 -10.70 32.90 2.12
C THR A 18 -10.24 31.47 1.88
N LEU A 19 -11.10 30.47 2.11
CA LEU A 19 -10.76 29.06 1.95
C LEU A 19 -10.97 28.58 0.52
N GLN A 20 -9.88 28.20 -0.11
CA GLN A 20 -9.89 27.48 -1.37
C GLN A 20 -9.85 25.98 -1.08
N ILE A 21 -10.92 25.28 -1.47
CA ILE A 21 -10.97 23.82 -1.44
C ILE A 21 -10.93 23.33 -2.88
N GLY A 22 -10.00 22.44 -3.17
CA GLY A 22 -9.75 21.99 -4.53
C GLY A 22 -9.00 20.67 -4.61
N LEU A 23 -8.64 20.31 -5.83
CA LEU A 23 -7.83 19.16 -6.16
C LEU A 23 -6.46 19.60 -6.66
N LEU A 24 -5.42 18.84 -6.33
CA LEU A 24 -4.13 18.97 -6.99
C LEU A 24 -4.18 18.22 -8.32
N GLN A 25 -3.96 18.90 -9.44
CA GLN A 25 -3.80 18.23 -10.73
C GLN A 25 -2.39 17.60 -10.81
N THR A 26 -2.30 16.32 -10.49
CA THR A 26 -1.11 15.50 -10.76
C THR A 26 -1.04 15.21 -12.26
N GLY A 27 -0.05 15.82 -12.95
CA GLY A 27 0.22 15.53 -14.38
C GLY A 27 0.66 16.72 -15.22
N ALA A 28 0.48 17.96 -14.75
CA ALA A 28 0.96 19.14 -15.48
C ALA A 28 2.48 19.29 -15.29
N LYS A 29 3.23 19.10 -16.37
CA LYS A 29 4.66 19.45 -16.44
C LYS A 29 4.81 20.92 -16.03
N LEU A 30 5.54 21.17 -14.93
CA LEU A 30 5.79 22.48 -14.31
C LEU A 30 4.56 23.18 -13.71
N GLY A 31 4.17 22.72 -12.52
CA GLY A 31 3.30 23.44 -11.60
C GLY A 31 2.08 22.60 -11.23
N SER A 32 1.97 22.23 -9.95
CA SER A 32 0.77 21.57 -9.43
C SER A 32 -0.42 22.54 -9.55
N GLY A 33 -1.18 22.42 -10.64
CA GLY A 33 -2.38 23.22 -10.84
C GLY A 33 -3.40 22.88 -9.77
N PHE A 34 -3.74 23.85 -8.92
CA PHE A 34 -4.82 23.72 -7.96
C PHE A 34 -6.15 23.99 -8.67
N GLN A 35 -6.98 22.95 -8.80
CA GLN A 35 -8.32 23.09 -9.35
C GLN A 35 -9.32 23.31 -8.22
N LYS A 36 -9.75 24.57 -8.05
CA LYS A 36 -10.79 24.93 -7.08
C LYS A 36 -12.09 24.19 -7.40
N LEU A 37 -12.67 23.55 -6.39
CA LEU A 37 -13.98 22.91 -6.52
C LEU A 37 -15.10 23.93 -6.26
N PRO A 38 -16.21 23.86 -7.03
CA PRO A 38 -17.39 24.67 -6.77
C PRO A 38 -18.01 24.31 -5.41
N ALA A 39 -18.78 25.23 -4.82
CA ALA A 39 -19.31 25.04 -3.46
C ALA A 39 -20.31 23.87 -3.39
N GLU A 40 -21.09 23.73 -4.45
CA GLU A 40 -22.10 22.73 -4.74
C GLU A 40 -21.52 21.37 -5.15
N ALA A 41 -20.21 21.26 -5.42
CA ALA A 41 -19.60 19.96 -5.68
C ALA A 41 -19.77 19.03 -4.46
N LEU A 42 -20.15 17.79 -4.73
CA LEU A 42 -20.12 16.70 -3.74
C LEU A 42 -18.69 16.22 -3.52
N LEU A 43 -18.42 15.49 -2.44
CA LEU A 43 -17.09 14.96 -2.14
C LEU A 43 -16.66 13.87 -3.13
N ASN A 44 -17.62 13.07 -3.62
CA ASN A 44 -17.44 11.99 -4.61
C ASN A 44 -16.26 11.08 -4.29
N GLY A 45 -16.11 10.71 -3.02
CA GLY A 45 -15.06 9.81 -2.58
C GLY A 45 -13.67 10.44 -2.42
N ARG A 46 -13.39 11.66 -2.87
CA ARG A 46 -12.02 12.21 -2.86
C ARG A 46 -11.29 12.01 -1.51
N ARG A 47 -10.09 11.39 -1.57
CA ARG A 47 -9.24 11.08 -0.40
C ARG A 47 -8.68 12.31 0.28
N GLU A 48 -8.35 13.29 -0.55
CA GLU A 48 -7.54 14.43 -0.23
C GLU A 48 -8.23 15.63 -0.86
N LEU A 49 -8.57 16.59 0.00
CA LEU A 49 -8.96 17.90 -0.45
C LEU A 49 -7.84 18.84 -0.09
N PHE A 50 -7.41 19.62 -1.07
CA PHE A 50 -6.41 20.64 -0.80
C PHE A 50 -7.12 21.86 -0.28
N VAL A 51 -6.72 22.28 0.91
CA VAL A 51 -7.18 23.49 1.57
C VAL A 51 -6.07 24.51 1.45
N ASN A 52 -6.25 25.55 0.64
CA ASN A 52 -5.21 26.54 0.32
C ASN A 52 -3.87 25.86 -0.09
N SER A 53 -3.96 24.85 -0.96
CA SER A 53 -2.81 24.06 -1.43
C SER A 53 -2.14 23.16 -0.38
N GLN A 54 -2.75 22.94 0.79
CA GLN A 54 -2.31 21.93 1.77
C GLN A 54 -3.23 20.71 1.78
N GLU A 55 -2.65 19.52 1.83
CA GLU A 55 -3.37 18.24 1.79
C GLU A 55 -4.19 18.02 3.08
N GLY A 56 -5.52 18.06 2.96
CA GLY A 56 -6.45 17.73 4.03
C GLY A 56 -6.94 16.29 3.90
N VAL A 57 -6.50 15.42 4.81
CA VAL A 57 -7.00 14.04 4.93
C VAL A 57 -8.29 14.03 5.75
N ILE A 58 -9.36 13.47 5.19
CA ILE A 58 -10.65 13.34 5.88
C ILE A 58 -10.59 12.14 6.82
N PHE A 59 -10.83 12.36 8.11
CA PHE A 59 -10.98 11.31 9.13
C PHE A 59 -12.33 11.45 9.81
N PHE A 60 -12.93 10.33 10.18
CA PHE A 60 -14.13 10.34 10.99
C PHE A 60 -13.84 10.72 12.44
N ARG A 61 -14.76 11.47 13.04
CA ARG A 61 -14.95 11.44 14.50
C ARG A 61 -15.58 10.10 14.88
N LEU A 62 -15.37 9.66 16.12
CA LEU A 62 -15.91 8.38 16.60
C LEU A 62 -17.43 8.25 16.35
N SER A 63 -18.21 9.28 16.68
CA SER A 63 -19.67 9.28 16.47
C SER A 63 -20.07 9.18 14.99
N GLU A 64 -19.30 9.78 14.08
CA GLU A 64 -19.54 9.71 12.63
C GLU A 64 -19.23 8.31 12.11
N ALA A 65 -18.12 7.72 12.56
CA ALA A 65 -17.74 6.35 12.22
C ALA A 65 -18.75 5.32 12.71
N VAL A 66 -19.26 5.48 13.95
CA VAL A 66 -20.32 4.63 14.51
C VAL A 66 -21.59 4.73 13.66
N GLN A 67 -22.06 5.94 13.37
CA GLN A 67 -23.28 6.11 12.59
C GLN A 67 -23.14 5.56 11.18
N MET A 68 -21.97 5.72 10.55
CA MET A 68 -21.73 5.13 9.24
C MET A 68 -21.77 3.60 9.29
N GLN A 69 -21.19 2.96 10.30
CA GLN A 69 -21.29 1.49 10.41
C GLN A 69 -22.72 1.02 10.70
N ILE A 70 -23.52 1.77 11.46
CA ILE A 70 -24.96 1.50 11.64
C ILE A 70 -25.70 1.56 10.29
N ASP A 71 -25.41 2.57 9.47
CA ASP A 71 -26.01 2.70 8.15
C ASP A 71 -25.60 1.53 7.22
N LEU A 72 -24.33 1.08 7.29
CA LEU A 72 -23.86 -0.10 6.56
C LEU A 72 -24.52 -1.40 7.04
N ILE A 73 -24.70 -1.57 8.35
CA ILE A 73 -25.45 -2.70 8.92
C ILE A 73 -26.88 -2.69 8.40
N THR A 74 -27.51 -1.53 8.36
CA THR A 74 -28.88 -1.37 7.84
C THR A 74 -28.94 -1.78 6.37
N CYS A 75 -28.01 -1.31 5.52
CA CYS A 75 -28.04 -1.67 4.10
C CYS A 75 -27.73 -3.14 3.85
N TYR A 76 -26.81 -3.76 4.62
CA TYR A 76 -26.53 -5.18 4.48
C TYR A 76 -27.59 -6.07 5.15
N SER A 77 -28.44 -5.52 6.02
CA SER A 77 -29.60 -6.25 6.57
C SER A 77 -30.80 -6.23 5.61
N ASP A 78 -30.73 -5.49 4.52
CA ASP A 78 -31.81 -5.41 3.53
C ASP A 78 -32.15 -6.80 2.95
N ALA A 79 -33.46 -7.09 2.86
CA ALA A 79 -33.95 -8.39 2.45
C ALA A 79 -33.60 -8.71 0.98
N ALA A 80 -33.56 -7.71 0.10
CA ALA A 80 -33.20 -7.92 -1.30
C ALA A 80 -31.70 -8.22 -1.43
N PHE A 81 -30.85 -7.53 -0.68
CA PHE A 81 -29.42 -7.85 -0.63
C PHE A 81 -29.17 -9.26 -0.05
N GLN A 82 -29.79 -9.60 1.08
CA GLN A 82 -29.62 -10.92 1.71
C GLN A 82 -30.08 -12.05 0.77
N LYS A 83 -31.20 -11.87 0.05
CA LYS A 83 -31.66 -12.83 -0.96
C LYS A 83 -30.66 -13.00 -2.11
N LYS A 84 -30.06 -11.92 -2.61
CA LYS A 84 -29.00 -11.98 -3.64
C LYS A 84 -27.78 -12.75 -3.11
N LEU A 85 -27.40 -12.51 -1.86
CA LEU A 85 -26.29 -13.20 -1.22
C LEU A 85 -26.58 -14.69 -1.03
N ASP A 86 -27.80 -15.07 -0.65
CA ASP A 86 -28.23 -16.47 -0.53
C ASP A 86 -28.07 -17.22 -1.86
N ILE A 87 -28.62 -16.66 -2.95
CA ILE A 87 -28.48 -17.24 -4.30
C ILE A 87 -27.01 -17.44 -4.67
N LEU A 88 -26.17 -16.43 -4.40
CA LEU A 88 -24.75 -16.48 -4.71
C LEU A 88 -24.01 -17.56 -3.89
N LEU A 89 -24.39 -17.75 -2.62
CA LEU A 89 -23.78 -18.76 -1.75
C LEU A 89 -24.28 -20.18 -2.04
N GLU A 90 -25.50 -20.33 -2.57
CA GLU A 90 -25.99 -21.61 -3.09
C GLU A 90 -25.26 -22.02 -4.37
N GLU A 91 -25.02 -21.08 -5.28
CA GLU A 91 -24.27 -21.31 -6.52
C GLU A 91 -22.78 -21.60 -6.24
N TYR A 92 -22.19 -20.91 -5.25
CA TYR A 92 -20.80 -21.06 -4.84
C TYR A 92 -20.71 -21.43 -3.35
N PRO A 93 -20.84 -22.72 -3.00
CA PRO A 93 -20.76 -23.15 -1.62
C PRO A 93 -19.36 -22.92 -1.02
N PHE A 94 -19.32 -22.68 0.29
CA PHE A 94 -18.06 -22.59 1.04
C PHE A 94 -17.44 -23.99 1.25
N PRO A 95 -16.09 -24.11 1.26
CA PRO A 95 -15.11 -23.03 1.15
C PRO A 95 -14.67 -22.67 -0.27
N GLN A 96 -15.22 -23.32 -1.30
CA GLN A 96 -14.76 -23.19 -2.69
C GLN A 96 -14.96 -21.77 -3.25
N SER A 97 -16.00 -21.07 -2.80
CA SER A 97 -16.30 -19.69 -3.17
C SER A 97 -15.14 -18.72 -3.01
N LEU A 98 -14.36 -18.82 -1.93
CA LEU A 98 -13.26 -17.88 -1.62
C LEU A 98 -12.16 -17.84 -2.69
N GLY A 99 -11.93 -18.96 -3.39
CA GLY A 99 -10.95 -19.08 -4.46
C GLY A 99 -11.53 -18.82 -5.86
N ASN A 100 -12.85 -18.77 -5.99
CA ASN A 100 -13.52 -18.65 -7.27
C ASN A 100 -13.58 -17.18 -7.73
N LEU A 101 -13.12 -16.90 -8.95
CA LEU A 101 -13.09 -15.54 -9.51
C LEU A 101 -14.50 -14.98 -9.71
N HIS A 102 -15.42 -15.75 -10.29
CA HIS A 102 -16.80 -15.33 -10.57
C HIS A 102 -17.56 -15.02 -9.30
N PHE A 103 -17.41 -15.84 -8.25
CA PHE A 103 -17.96 -15.53 -6.93
C PHE A 103 -17.46 -14.17 -6.42
N ARG A 104 -16.16 -13.92 -6.48
CA ARG A 104 -15.57 -12.68 -5.97
C ARG A 104 -16.06 -11.44 -6.72
N GLU A 105 -16.21 -11.54 -8.04
CA GLU A 105 -16.74 -10.46 -8.88
C GLU A 105 -18.23 -10.20 -8.60
N ALA A 106 -19.05 -11.25 -8.57
CA ALA A 106 -20.48 -11.15 -8.28
C ALA A 106 -20.74 -10.66 -6.85
N PHE A 107 -19.99 -11.15 -5.87
CA PHE A 107 -20.04 -10.69 -4.48
C PHE A 107 -19.67 -9.21 -4.38
N ALA A 108 -18.56 -8.80 -5.00
CA ALA A 108 -18.14 -7.41 -5.01
C ALA A 108 -19.19 -6.49 -5.67
N ALA A 109 -19.82 -6.93 -6.75
CA ALA A 109 -20.90 -6.20 -7.41
C ALA A 109 -22.13 -6.05 -6.50
N ALA A 110 -22.58 -7.14 -5.86
CA ALA A 110 -23.72 -7.11 -4.93
C ALA A 110 -23.46 -6.20 -3.73
N VAL A 111 -22.27 -6.27 -3.13
CA VAL A 111 -21.88 -5.38 -2.02
C VAL A 111 -21.81 -3.93 -2.48
N LYS A 112 -21.24 -3.66 -3.67
CA LYS A 112 -21.15 -2.31 -4.25
C LYS A 112 -22.54 -1.70 -4.49
N GLU A 113 -23.47 -2.48 -5.02
CA GLU A 113 -24.86 -2.06 -5.22
C GLU A 113 -25.53 -1.74 -3.88
N ALA A 114 -25.47 -2.66 -2.90
CA ALA A 114 -26.14 -2.49 -1.62
C ALA A 114 -25.64 -1.28 -0.81
N GLN A 115 -24.34 -1.00 -0.85
CA GLN A 115 -23.78 0.12 -0.10
C GLN A 115 -23.81 1.46 -0.86
N ALA A 116 -24.26 1.51 -2.13
CA ALA A 116 -24.10 2.67 -2.99
C ALA A 116 -24.75 3.94 -2.40
N GLU A 117 -26.00 3.83 -1.95
CA GLU A 117 -26.73 4.96 -1.33
C GLU A 117 -26.11 5.37 0.01
N THR A 118 -25.70 4.40 0.83
CA THR A 118 -25.01 4.65 2.09
C THR A 118 -23.71 5.41 1.84
N LEU A 119 -22.87 4.93 0.93
CA LEU A 119 -21.63 5.62 0.60
C LEU A 119 -21.89 7.03 0.04
N ALA A 120 -22.92 7.21 -0.79
CA ALA A 120 -23.30 8.52 -1.30
C ALA A 120 -23.72 9.50 -0.19
N LYS A 121 -24.56 9.05 0.74
CA LYS A 121 -24.97 9.80 1.93
C LYS A 121 -23.77 10.32 2.72
N TRP A 122 -22.69 9.53 2.80
CA TRP A 122 -21.46 9.87 3.52
C TRP A 122 -20.40 10.57 2.66
N GLY A 123 -20.69 10.85 1.39
CA GLY A 123 -19.77 11.54 0.47
C GLY A 123 -18.69 10.65 -0.13
N PHE A 124 -18.84 9.32 -0.06
CA PHE A 124 -17.93 8.31 -0.58
C PHE A 124 -18.42 7.68 -1.89
N GLU A 125 -18.92 8.48 -2.83
CA GLU A 125 -19.40 7.99 -4.12
C GLU A 125 -18.26 7.54 -5.05
N GLY A 126 -18.61 6.78 -6.09
CA GLY A 126 -17.72 6.42 -7.19
C GLY A 126 -17.01 5.08 -7.02
N GLU A 127 -16.14 4.76 -7.99
CA GLU A 127 -15.47 3.47 -8.11
C GLU A 127 -14.61 3.12 -6.88
N TYR A 128 -14.00 4.14 -6.28
CA TYR A 128 -13.09 3.99 -5.14
C TYR A 128 -13.72 4.35 -3.79
N GLY A 129 -15.04 4.59 -3.76
CA GLY A 129 -15.78 5.05 -2.58
C GLY A 129 -15.48 4.26 -1.31
N SER A 130 -15.54 2.94 -1.38
CA SER A 130 -15.27 2.04 -0.25
C SER A 130 -13.83 2.15 0.27
N HIS A 131 -12.84 2.27 -0.61
CA HIS A 131 -11.44 2.44 -0.22
C HIS A 131 -11.20 3.78 0.50
N TYR A 132 -11.91 4.81 0.05
CA TYR A 132 -11.85 6.14 0.65
C TYR A 132 -12.53 6.18 2.02
N MET A 133 -13.67 5.50 2.15
CA MET A 133 -14.31 5.23 3.43
C MET A 133 -13.33 4.53 4.39
N MET A 134 -12.68 3.45 3.97
CA MET A 134 -11.75 2.69 4.82
C MET A 134 -10.60 3.56 5.35
N ASN A 135 -10.11 4.50 4.54
CA ASN A 135 -9.11 5.48 4.98
C ASN A 135 -9.63 6.43 6.06
N ALA A 136 -10.88 6.88 5.97
CA ALA A 136 -11.49 7.79 6.94
C ALA A 136 -11.60 7.15 8.34
N PHE A 137 -11.70 5.82 8.43
CA PHE A 137 -11.67 5.06 9.69
C PHE A 137 -10.28 4.94 10.33
N LYS A 138 -9.18 5.31 9.65
CA LYS A 138 -7.80 5.00 10.10
C LYS A 138 -7.48 5.47 11.53
N LYS A 139 -8.07 6.58 11.99
CA LYS A 139 -7.85 7.12 13.35
C LYS A 139 -8.73 6.48 14.44
N VAL A 140 -9.88 5.93 14.05
CA VAL A 140 -10.91 5.42 14.98
C VAL A 140 -11.09 3.91 14.91
N GLY A 141 -10.46 3.24 13.93
CA GLY A 141 -10.53 1.79 13.73
C GLY A 141 -10.18 0.94 14.96
N PRO A 142 -9.18 1.30 15.78
CA PRO A 142 -8.86 0.54 17.00
C PRO A 142 -9.90 0.64 18.13
N HIS A 143 -10.92 1.51 18.00
CA HIS A 143 -11.91 1.72 19.05
C HIS A 143 -12.85 0.50 19.17
N GLU A 144 -13.16 0.09 20.41
CA GLU A 144 -13.95 -1.12 20.69
C GLU A 144 -15.33 -1.09 20.01
N GLU A 145 -16.03 0.04 20.06
CA GLU A 145 -17.34 0.18 19.40
C GLU A 145 -17.25 -0.04 17.88
N ILE A 146 -16.22 0.50 17.23
CA ILE A 146 -16.00 0.32 15.79
C ILE A 146 -15.70 -1.14 15.48
N TYR A 147 -14.92 -1.81 16.33
CA TYR A 147 -14.67 -3.24 16.20
C TYR A 147 -15.97 -4.06 16.32
N ARG A 148 -16.82 -3.76 17.30
CA ARG A 148 -18.13 -4.44 17.48
C ARG A 148 -19.01 -4.33 16.24
N TYR A 149 -19.19 -3.13 15.70
CA TYR A 149 -20.01 -2.93 14.51
C TYR A 149 -19.38 -3.57 13.26
N SER A 150 -18.04 -3.61 13.17
CA SER A 150 -17.36 -4.28 12.07
C SER A 150 -17.64 -5.79 12.08
N GLN A 151 -17.73 -6.40 13.28
CA GLN A 151 -18.15 -7.81 13.41
C GLN A 151 -19.61 -8.03 12.98
N ASP A 152 -20.50 -7.08 13.23
CA ASP A 152 -21.90 -7.19 12.81
C ASP A 152 -22.05 -7.06 11.29
N ILE A 153 -21.28 -6.16 10.66
CA ILE A 153 -21.16 -6.10 9.19
C ILE A 153 -20.64 -7.43 8.65
N ASP A 154 -19.59 -7.98 9.24
CA ASP A 154 -18.98 -9.25 8.80
C ASP A 154 -19.95 -10.43 8.90
N LYS A 155 -20.82 -10.47 9.93
CA LYS A 155 -21.89 -11.48 10.06
C LYS A 155 -22.91 -11.36 8.93
N LEU A 156 -23.32 -10.14 8.58
CA LEU A 156 -24.30 -9.90 7.50
C LEU A 156 -23.75 -10.24 6.12
N LEU A 157 -22.46 -10.01 5.90
CA LEU A 157 -21.78 -10.35 4.65
C LEU A 157 -21.47 -11.85 4.51
N ARG A 158 -21.48 -12.61 5.62
CA ARG A 158 -21.25 -14.08 5.67
C ARG A 158 -19.94 -14.54 5.02
N ILE A 159 -18.97 -13.63 4.86
CA ILE A 159 -17.64 -13.91 4.29
C ILE A 159 -16.60 -14.29 5.35
N THR A 160 -16.94 -14.14 6.63
CA THR A 160 -16.07 -14.49 7.75
C THR A 160 -16.65 -15.68 8.51
N LYS A 161 -15.77 -16.55 9.01
CA LYS A 161 -16.16 -17.57 9.99
C LYS A 161 -15.74 -17.03 11.36
N ASN A 162 -16.70 -16.72 12.23
CA ASN A 162 -16.47 -16.13 13.56
C ASN A 162 -15.76 -14.76 13.54
N GLY A 163 -16.08 -13.88 12.58
CA GLY A 163 -15.47 -12.54 12.50
C GLY A 163 -14.00 -12.55 12.07
N MET A 164 -13.47 -13.70 11.61
CA MET A 164 -12.20 -13.77 10.93
C MET A 164 -12.44 -13.90 9.43
N ILE A 165 -12.05 -12.89 8.67
CA ILE A 165 -11.84 -13.03 7.22
C ILE A 165 -10.93 -14.23 7.06
N MET A 166 -11.43 -15.29 6.44
CA MET A 166 -10.67 -16.48 6.10
C MET A 166 -9.60 -16.04 5.10
N GLY A 167 -8.51 -15.47 5.62
CA GLY A 167 -7.31 -15.26 4.85
C GLY A 167 -6.96 -16.63 4.30
N VAL A 168 -6.89 -16.74 2.97
CA VAL A 168 -6.39 -17.93 2.27
C VAL A 168 -5.26 -18.50 3.12
N PRO A 169 -5.37 -19.74 3.63
CA PRO A 169 -4.46 -20.26 4.65
C PRO A 169 -3.03 -19.91 4.29
N ARG A 170 -2.41 -19.02 5.06
CA ARG A 170 -0.98 -18.67 4.93
C ARG A 170 -0.18 -19.85 5.47
N ALA A 171 -0.28 -21.01 4.81
CA ALA A 171 0.47 -22.22 5.11
C ALA A 171 2.01 -22.00 5.03
N SER A 172 2.47 -20.83 4.59
CA SER A 172 3.89 -20.46 4.56
C SER A 172 4.39 -19.68 5.79
N ARG A 173 3.53 -19.00 6.57
CA ARG A 173 4.01 -18.18 7.71
C ARG A 173 4.30 -19.01 8.95
N GLU A 174 3.47 -20.00 9.24
CA GLU A 174 3.66 -20.86 10.42
C GLU A 174 4.84 -21.82 10.22
N LYS A 175 5.02 -22.35 8.99
CA LYS A 175 6.23 -23.09 8.60
C LYS A 175 7.49 -22.22 8.62
N GLN A 176 7.42 -20.94 8.23
CA GLN A 176 8.56 -20.02 8.34
C GLN A 176 8.89 -19.63 9.78
N ALA A 177 7.89 -19.47 10.65
CA ALA A 177 8.10 -19.18 12.07
C ALA A 177 8.71 -20.38 12.79
N GLN A 178 8.24 -21.60 12.51
CA GLN A 178 8.82 -22.82 13.06
C GLN A 178 10.22 -23.10 12.52
N GLN A 179 10.49 -22.85 11.23
CA GLN A 179 11.85 -22.95 10.69
C GLN A 179 12.81 -21.92 11.30
N LYS A 180 12.36 -20.67 11.51
CA LYS A 180 13.19 -19.66 12.19
C LYS A 180 13.46 -20.01 13.65
N ALA A 181 12.45 -20.45 14.39
CA ALA A 181 12.62 -20.87 15.78
C ALA A 181 13.60 -22.03 15.88
N GLN A 182 13.49 -23.06 15.02
CA GLN A 182 14.45 -24.17 14.99
C GLN A 182 15.86 -23.75 14.57
N GLN A 183 16.01 -22.72 13.73
CA GLN A 183 17.31 -22.19 13.32
C GLN A 183 17.98 -21.35 14.43
N GLU A 184 17.19 -20.66 15.26
CA GLU A 184 17.68 -19.92 16.43
C GLU A 184 18.05 -20.85 17.59
N THR A 185 17.29 -21.92 17.86
CA THR A 185 17.66 -22.90 18.89
C THR A 185 18.94 -23.66 18.53
N LYS A 186 19.16 -23.97 17.24
CA LYS A 186 20.44 -24.56 16.78
C LYS A 186 21.63 -23.61 16.91
N ARG A 187 21.43 -22.29 16.88
CA ARG A 187 22.51 -21.32 17.06
C ARG A 187 22.90 -21.15 18.52
N GLN A 188 21.96 -21.29 19.45
CA GLN A 188 22.24 -21.14 20.88
C GLN A 188 22.91 -22.37 21.51
N GLN A 189 22.82 -23.56 20.89
CA GLN A 189 23.46 -24.77 21.40
C GLN A 189 24.91 -24.97 20.93
N HIS A 190 25.47 -24.08 20.10
CA HIS A 190 26.83 -24.21 19.58
C HIS A 190 27.81 -23.12 20.07
N ASP A 191 27.42 -22.32 21.07
CA ASP A 191 28.21 -21.19 21.59
C ASP A 191 28.51 -21.32 23.11
N GLY A 192 28.62 -22.57 23.58
CA GLY A 192 29.01 -22.90 24.94
C GLY A 192 30.44 -23.40 25.02
N GLY A 193 31.40 -22.49 24.84
CA GLY A 193 32.82 -22.79 25.06
C GLY A 193 33.73 -21.97 24.16
N ARG A 194 33.96 -20.69 24.51
CA ARG A 194 35.12 -19.97 24.01
C ARG A 194 35.79 -19.17 25.11
N ASP A 195 37.02 -19.61 25.33
CA ASP A 195 38.14 -18.96 25.96
C ASP A 195 38.25 -17.47 25.69
N GLU A 196 38.93 -16.80 26.63
CA GLU A 196 39.35 -15.40 26.60
C GLU A 196 39.76 -14.88 25.21
N PRO A 197 39.41 -13.62 24.89
CA PRO A 197 39.70 -13.02 23.60
C PRO A 197 41.21 -12.88 23.38
N SER A 198 41.75 -13.79 22.56
CA SER A 198 43.07 -13.70 21.96
C SER A 198 43.15 -12.42 21.10
N PRO A 199 44.24 -11.65 21.16
CA PRO A 199 44.37 -10.36 20.51
C PRO A 199 44.05 -10.44 19.02
N GLU A 200 43.10 -9.60 18.63
CA GLU A 200 42.48 -9.44 17.33
C GLU A 200 43.54 -9.25 16.24
N GLN A 201 43.99 -10.35 15.64
CA GLN A 201 44.74 -10.32 14.39
C GLN A 201 43.76 -9.90 13.29
N THR A 202 43.75 -8.61 12.95
CA THR A 202 43.08 -8.12 11.75
C THR A 202 43.58 -8.94 10.57
N PRO A 203 42.71 -9.72 9.91
CA PRO A 203 43.12 -10.50 8.76
C PRO A 203 43.67 -9.54 7.68
N PRO A 204 44.71 -9.95 6.94
CA PRO A 204 45.31 -9.11 5.90
C PRO A 204 44.21 -8.65 4.92
N PRO A 205 44.30 -7.40 4.42
CA PRO A 205 43.30 -6.82 3.54
C PRO A 205 43.07 -7.73 2.34
N ARG A 206 41.83 -8.17 2.16
CA ARG A 206 41.43 -9.03 1.06
C ARG A 206 41.59 -8.23 -0.24
N PRO A 207 42.16 -8.80 -1.32
CA PRO A 207 42.23 -8.11 -2.60
C PRO A 207 40.81 -7.70 -3.07
N PRO A 208 40.66 -6.51 -3.68
CA PRO A 208 39.36 -5.98 -4.07
C PRO A 208 38.67 -6.93 -5.06
N ALA A 209 37.37 -7.14 -4.88
CA ALA A 209 36.60 -7.98 -5.79
C ALA A 209 36.56 -7.37 -7.20
N PRO A 210 36.53 -8.18 -8.27
CA PRO A 210 36.40 -7.68 -9.62
C PRO A 210 35.07 -6.94 -9.81
N ASP A 211 35.09 -5.92 -10.67
CA ASP A 211 33.89 -5.16 -11.02
C ASP A 211 32.87 -6.03 -11.77
N VAL A 212 31.59 -5.76 -11.51
CA VAL A 212 30.45 -6.44 -12.15
C VAL A 212 29.48 -5.42 -12.72
N ASN A 213 28.86 -5.79 -13.85
CA ASN A 213 27.80 -5.01 -14.48
C ASN A 213 26.43 -5.43 -13.92
N VAL A 214 25.69 -4.46 -13.40
CA VAL A 214 24.36 -4.62 -12.82
C VAL A 214 23.34 -3.87 -13.68
N THR A 215 22.22 -4.51 -13.98
CA THR A 215 21.09 -3.90 -14.70
C THR A 215 19.96 -3.56 -13.73
N VAL A 216 19.49 -2.32 -13.78
CA VAL A 216 18.38 -1.82 -12.97
C VAL A 216 17.21 -1.45 -13.88
N ALA A 217 16.05 -2.03 -13.64
CA ALA A 217 14.83 -1.77 -14.39
C ALA A 217 13.73 -1.20 -13.48
N HIS A 218 12.80 -0.42 -14.03
CA HIS A 218 11.67 0.09 -13.26
C HIS A 218 10.75 -1.07 -12.84
N ALA A 219 10.28 -1.05 -11.59
CA ALA A 219 9.52 -2.17 -11.03
C ALA A 219 8.08 -2.28 -11.57
N VAL A 220 7.50 -1.13 -11.93
CA VAL A 220 6.16 -0.97 -12.52
C VAL A 220 6.34 -0.59 -13.99
N VAL A 221 5.68 -1.32 -14.88
CA VAL A 221 5.58 -0.95 -16.30
C VAL A 221 4.11 -0.57 -16.49
N GLU A 222 3.87 0.64 -16.94
CA GLU A 222 2.53 1.13 -17.26
C GLU A 222 2.19 0.69 -18.68
N ASP A 223 0.99 0.14 -18.89
CA ASP A 223 0.62 -0.48 -20.18
C ASP A 223 0.51 0.54 -21.33
N ASP A 224 0.28 1.82 -20.99
CA ASP A 224 0.07 2.90 -21.96
C ASP A 224 1.34 3.69 -22.33
N GLU A 225 2.48 3.41 -21.70
CA GLU A 225 3.74 4.11 -21.96
C GLU A 225 4.86 3.17 -22.43
N PRO A 226 5.76 3.63 -23.31
CA PRO A 226 6.95 2.87 -23.64
C PRO A 226 7.78 2.62 -22.37
N PRO A 227 8.26 1.37 -22.16
CA PRO A 227 8.95 1.00 -20.94
C PRO A 227 10.17 1.90 -20.74
N PRO A 228 10.40 2.40 -19.51
CA PRO A 228 11.57 3.23 -19.23
C PRO A 228 12.86 2.45 -19.54
N PRO A 229 13.92 3.14 -19.97
CA PRO A 229 15.19 2.48 -20.28
C PRO A 229 15.77 1.79 -19.06
N THR A 230 16.50 0.70 -19.28
CA THR A 230 17.25 0.05 -18.20
C THR A 230 18.56 0.77 -17.93
N LEU A 231 18.92 0.90 -16.66
CA LEU A 231 20.16 1.53 -16.24
C LEU A 231 21.24 0.47 -15.98
N LYS A 232 22.39 0.60 -16.63
CA LYS A 232 23.55 -0.27 -16.43
C LYS A 232 24.58 0.42 -15.54
N ILE A 233 25.03 -0.27 -14.48
CA ILE A 233 25.97 0.25 -13.49
C ILE A 233 27.11 -0.75 -13.30
N THR A 234 28.34 -0.27 -13.32
CA THR A 234 29.54 -1.04 -12.98
C THR A 234 29.93 -0.75 -11.54
N ILE A 235 30.10 -1.79 -10.73
CA ILE A 235 30.38 -1.70 -9.28
C ILE A 235 31.16 -2.94 -8.81
N PRO A 236 31.97 -2.87 -7.74
CA PRO A 236 32.67 -4.06 -7.21
C PRO A 236 31.74 -5.23 -6.90
N GLY A 237 32.18 -6.46 -7.17
CA GLY A 237 31.36 -7.67 -7.01
C GLY A 237 30.96 -8.00 -5.56
N ASP A 238 31.69 -7.46 -4.59
CA ASP A 238 31.43 -7.58 -3.15
C ASP A 238 30.64 -6.38 -2.58
N ALA A 239 30.23 -5.43 -3.43
CA ALA A 239 29.51 -4.25 -2.98
C ALA A 239 28.14 -4.58 -2.36
N THR A 240 27.69 -3.67 -1.51
CA THR A 240 26.40 -3.71 -0.81
C THR A 240 25.29 -3.04 -1.62
N ILE A 241 24.04 -3.28 -1.23
CA ILE A 241 22.87 -2.61 -1.80
C ILE A 241 22.94 -1.09 -1.56
N LEU A 242 23.52 -0.63 -0.45
CA LEU A 242 23.75 0.80 -0.20
C LEU A 242 24.64 1.42 -1.28
N GLN A 243 25.80 0.81 -1.54
CA GLN A 243 26.74 1.29 -2.55
C GLN A 243 26.12 1.27 -3.96
N LEU A 244 25.28 0.27 -4.26
CA LEU A 244 24.51 0.27 -5.51
C LEU A 244 23.51 1.45 -5.57
N ARG A 245 22.81 1.77 -4.48
CA ARG A 245 21.90 2.93 -4.42
C ARG A 245 22.64 4.25 -4.60
N GLU A 246 23.82 4.39 -3.99
CA GLU A 246 24.68 5.57 -4.17
C GLU A 246 25.15 5.72 -5.62
N ALA A 247 25.54 4.61 -6.26
CA ALA A 247 25.92 4.60 -7.68
C ALA A 247 24.73 5.01 -8.57
N ILE A 248 23.52 4.52 -8.29
CA ILE A 248 22.30 4.92 -8.99
C ILE A 248 22.03 6.42 -8.79
N ALA A 249 22.08 6.91 -7.54
CA ALA A 249 21.81 8.31 -7.22
C ALA A 249 22.76 9.25 -7.95
N ARG A 250 24.06 8.94 -7.92
CA ARG A 250 25.09 9.70 -8.64
C ARG A 250 24.84 9.69 -10.14
N ARG A 251 24.42 8.55 -10.69
CA ARG A 251 24.16 8.39 -12.12
C ARG A 251 22.92 9.14 -12.59
N LEU A 252 21.92 9.32 -11.72
CA LEU A 252 20.67 10.03 -12.01
C LEU A 252 20.67 11.49 -11.54
N GLY A 253 21.75 11.98 -10.94
CA GLY A 253 21.82 13.35 -10.41
C GLY A 253 20.90 13.59 -9.20
N LEU A 254 20.65 12.56 -8.39
CA LEU A 254 19.78 12.66 -7.22
C LEU A 254 20.59 12.93 -5.94
N GLU A 255 20.17 13.93 -5.16
CA GLU A 255 20.81 14.26 -3.89
C GLU A 255 20.37 13.34 -2.73
N ARG A 256 19.14 12.81 -2.80
CA ARG A 256 18.52 12.06 -1.70
C ARG A 256 18.42 10.58 -2.04
N LEU A 257 19.18 9.75 -1.32
CA LEU A 257 19.11 8.29 -1.45
C LEU A 257 17.72 7.74 -1.11
N SER A 258 16.96 8.39 -0.23
CA SER A 258 15.62 7.97 0.18
C SER A 258 14.60 7.91 -0.96
N ALA A 259 14.85 8.62 -2.07
CA ALA A 259 14.02 8.52 -3.28
C ALA A 259 14.17 7.16 -3.97
N ILE A 260 15.33 6.50 -3.82
CA ILE A 260 15.65 5.24 -4.48
C ILE A 260 15.29 4.07 -3.58
N LYS A 261 14.37 3.21 -4.03
CA LYS A 261 14.04 1.96 -3.35
C LYS A 261 14.28 0.77 -4.26
N LEU A 262 15.32 -0.02 -3.97
CA LEU A 262 15.58 -1.27 -4.67
C LEU A 262 14.71 -2.39 -4.11
N VAL A 263 14.01 -3.10 -5.00
CA VAL A 263 13.02 -4.11 -4.63
C VAL A 263 13.16 -5.39 -5.44
N ARG A 264 12.57 -6.47 -4.91
CA ARG A 264 12.31 -7.72 -5.63
C ARG A 264 10.82 -8.01 -5.67
N LYS A 265 10.35 -8.60 -6.78
CA LYS A 265 8.96 -9.08 -6.91
C LYS A 265 8.75 -10.34 -6.06
N ARG A 266 7.59 -10.41 -5.39
CA ARG A 266 7.08 -11.57 -4.65
C ARG A 266 5.65 -11.87 -5.11
N GLY A 267 5.37 -13.13 -5.40
CA GLY A 267 4.09 -13.60 -5.94
C GLY A 267 4.17 -13.89 -7.46
N LYS A 268 3.17 -14.62 -7.96
CA LYS A 268 2.98 -14.89 -9.40
C LYS A 268 1.59 -14.36 -9.79
N ASN A 269 1.54 -13.52 -10.82
CA ASN A 269 0.37 -13.10 -11.61
C ASN A 269 -0.72 -12.24 -10.94
N VAL A 270 -1.15 -12.50 -9.70
CA VAL A 270 -2.21 -11.72 -9.04
C VAL A 270 -1.74 -11.25 -7.67
N GLY A 271 -1.63 -9.93 -7.48
CA GLY A 271 -1.15 -9.32 -6.23
C GLY A 271 0.37 -9.34 -6.09
N VAL A 272 1.10 -8.85 -7.11
CA VAL A 272 2.55 -8.69 -7.03
C VAL A 272 2.89 -7.76 -5.86
N THR A 273 3.62 -8.29 -4.89
CA THR A 273 4.14 -7.50 -3.77
C THR A 273 5.63 -7.25 -3.97
N PHE A 274 6.09 -6.06 -3.61
CA PHE A 274 7.50 -5.71 -3.69
C PHE A 274 8.12 -5.76 -2.29
N THR A 275 9.26 -6.43 -2.17
CA THR A 275 10.05 -6.42 -0.93
C THR A 275 11.33 -5.63 -1.17
N ALA A 276 11.59 -4.63 -0.33
CA ALA A 276 12.82 -3.85 -0.40
C ALA A 276 14.03 -4.69 0.04
N PHE A 277 15.16 -4.47 -0.63
CA PHE A 277 16.45 -4.95 -0.16
C PHE A 277 16.92 -4.11 1.03
N LYS A 278 17.71 -4.71 1.92
CA LYS A 278 18.35 -3.98 3.03
C LYS A 278 19.69 -3.42 2.56
N ASP A 279 20.06 -2.26 3.06
CA ASP A 279 21.29 -1.57 2.67
C ASP A 279 22.57 -2.39 2.93
N ASN A 280 22.60 -3.13 4.04
CA ASN A 280 23.74 -4.00 4.42
C ASN A 280 23.76 -5.34 3.69
N GLU A 281 22.80 -5.63 2.81
CA GLU A 281 22.80 -6.86 2.03
C GLU A 281 23.85 -6.75 0.91
N GLY A 282 24.63 -7.82 0.69
CA GLY A 282 25.57 -7.88 -0.44
C GLY A 282 24.83 -8.08 -1.78
N LEU A 283 25.44 -7.63 -2.87
CA LEU A 283 24.98 -7.95 -4.23
C LEU A 283 24.87 -9.47 -4.45
N GLY A 284 25.88 -10.21 -3.96
CA GLY A 284 26.02 -11.64 -4.17
C GLY A 284 26.07 -11.97 -5.67
N ASN A 285 25.27 -12.95 -6.10
CA ASN A 285 25.19 -13.36 -7.51
C ASN A 285 24.14 -12.59 -8.33
N ARG A 286 23.53 -11.54 -7.77
CA ARG A 286 22.45 -10.81 -8.43
C ARG A 286 23.02 -9.80 -9.40
N ARG A 287 22.50 -9.78 -10.63
CA ARG A 287 22.88 -8.83 -11.69
C ARG A 287 21.70 -8.03 -12.22
N GLN A 288 20.50 -8.30 -11.71
CA GLN A 288 19.27 -7.62 -12.10
C GLN A 288 18.51 -7.15 -10.86
N PHE A 289 18.13 -5.88 -10.85
CA PHE A 289 17.38 -5.26 -9.76
C PHE A 289 16.20 -4.46 -10.31
N LEU A 290 15.18 -4.32 -9.47
CA LEU A 290 14.05 -3.46 -9.74
C LEU A 290 14.11 -2.23 -8.85
N ILE A 291 13.74 -1.07 -9.38
CA ILE A 291 13.70 0.21 -8.65
C ILE A 291 12.27 0.77 -8.58
N LEU A 292 11.96 1.42 -7.46
CA LEU A 292 10.75 2.22 -7.24
C LEU A 292 11.14 3.63 -6.77
N GLY A 293 10.27 4.60 -7.08
CA GLY A 293 10.33 5.97 -6.57
C GLY A 293 11.16 6.94 -7.42
N VAL A 294 11.72 6.48 -8.55
CA VAL A 294 12.60 7.28 -9.42
C VAL A 294 12.35 6.96 -10.89
N ASP A 295 12.32 8.00 -11.72
CA ASP A 295 12.26 7.87 -13.18
C ASP A 295 13.66 7.62 -13.76
N LEU A 296 13.85 6.46 -14.40
CA LEU A 296 15.10 6.09 -15.05
C LEU A 296 15.37 6.87 -16.35
N ARG A 297 14.37 7.59 -16.89
CA ARG A 297 14.53 8.46 -18.06
C ARG A 297 15.39 9.70 -17.76
N LEU A 298 15.61 10.02 -16.48
CA LEU A 298 16.50 11.10 -16.04
C LEU A 298 17.99 10.77 -16.21
N ALA A 299 18.33 9.52 -16.51
CA ALA A 299 19.72 9.15 -16.73
C ALA A 299 20.28 9.94 -17.94
N PRO A 300 21.42 10.64 -17.80
CA PRO A 300 22.05 11.28 -18.93
C PRO A 300 22.38 10.19 -19.95
N ALA A 301 22.02 10.43 -21.22
CA ALA A 301 22.40 9.54 -22.32
C ALA A 301 23.91 9.29 -22.20
N MET A 302 24.31 8.03 -22.02
CA MET A 302 25.73 7.71 -22.06
C MET A 302 26.22 8.13 -23.44
N ALA A 303 27.15 9.09 -23.49
CA ALA A 303 27.92 9.30 -24.70
C ALA A 303 28.58 7.96 -25.04
N PRO A 304 28.43 7.47 -26.30
CA PRO A 304 28.93 6.18 -26.72
C PRO A 304 30.45 6.04 -26.56
#